data_AF-A0ABD1WLX3-F1
#
_entry.id   AF-A0ABD1WLX3-F1
#
_cell.length_a   1.000
_cell.length_b   1.000
_cell.length_c   1.000
_cell.angle_alpha   90.00
_cell.angle_beta   90.00
_cell.angle_gamma   90.00
#
_symmetry.space_group_name_H-M   'P 1'
#
loop_
_entity.id
_entity.type
_entity.pdbx_description
1 polymer ?
#
loop_
_entity_poly.entity_id
_entity_poly.type
_entity_poly.pdbx_seq_one_letter_code
_entity_poly.pdbx_strand_id
1 'polypeptide(L)'
;MLREIFLLECLSALIIVQLLQTSSASHNNQCNSSSCGKIPIISYPFRLKEDPQHCGDSSYELVCENNTASLYLNSNKYHVQAIDYLKFTIRLVDAALKNDSCSFPQYSLSQYDFGNYEYPYSTYNLNKSKYYAELNWPITFMRCPYPVNSSPFLETSHCDNRFYASNASYSSTRRYTYVKVGHLNVSDVRDMCSIYLIVMTSWPFKDVNNISLSEIHGSLIYGFDLSWYAVKISYCKKNK
;
A
#
# COMPACT_ATOMS: atom_id res chain seq x y z
N MET A 1 -40.54 63.31 19.21
CA MET A 1 -40.56 62.86 17.80
C MET A 1 -39.17 62.81 17.17
N LEU A 2 -38.45 63.92 16.95
CA LEU A 2 -37.13 63.88 16.28
C LEU A 2 -36.09 62.95 16.96
N ARG A 3 -36.05 62.92 18.30
CA ARG A 3 -35.09 62.10 19.06
C ARG A 3 -35.32 60.59 18.90
N GLU A 4 -36.56 60.15 18.70
CA GLU A 4 -36.88 58.74 18.48
C GLU A 4 -36.60 58.29 17.05
N ILE A 5 -36.76 59.20 16.07
CA ILE A 5 -36.40 58.96 14.67
C ILE A 5 -34.88 58.76 14.53
N PHE A 6 -34.07 59.60 15.19
CA PHE A 6 -32.61 59.45 15.22
C PHE A 6 -32.15 58.14 15.86
N LEU A 7 -32.84 57.66 16.90
CA LEU A 7 -32.52 56.39 17.55
C LEU A 7 -32.84 55.18 16.64
N LEU A 8 -33.94 55.25 15.88
CA LEU A 8 -34.31 54.21 14.93
C LEU A 8 -33.31 54.11 13.76
N GLU A 9 -32.88 55.25 13.22
CA GLU A 9 -31.88 55.30 12.14
C GLU A 9 -30.52 54.76 12.62
N CYS A 10 -30.08 55.11 13.83
CA CYS A 10 -28.85 54.57 14.42
C CYS A 10 -28.92 53.05 14.65
N LEU A 11 -30.05 52.52 15.15
CA LEU A 11 -30.23 51.09 15.33
C LEU A 11 -30.23 50.34 13.99
N SER A 12 -30.86 50.91 12.95
CA SER A 12 -30.84 50.33 11.61
C SER A 12 -29.43 50.28 11.01
N ALA A 13 -28.64 51.34 11.20
CA ALA A 13 -27.25 51.40 10.74
C ALA A 13 -26.36 50.40 11.50
N LEU A 14 -26.55 50.24 12.81
CA LEU A 14 -25.83 49.24 13.63
C LEU A 14 -26.13 47.80 13.20
N ILE A 15 -27.39 47.49 12.88
CA ILE A 15 -27.79 46.17 12.38
C ILE A 15 -27.18 45.90 10.99
N ILE A 16 -27.14 46.91 10.10
CA ILE A 16 -26.50 46.78 8.78
C ILE A 16 -24.98 46.56 8.90
N VAL A 17 -24.31 47.26 9.82
CA VAL A 17 -22.87 47.06 10.09
C VAL A 17 -22.59 45.68 10.68
N GLN A 18 -23.45 45.17 11.58
CA GLN A 18 -23.32 43.81 12.11
C GLN A 18 -23.57 42.73 11.04
N LEU A 19 -24.52 42.95 10.12
CA LEU A 19 -24.78 42.04 9.00
C LEU A 19 -23.61 42.02 7.99
N LEU A 20 -22.98 43.17 7.72
CA LEU A 20 -21.81 43.28 6.84
C LEU A 20 -20.54 42.61 7.41
N GLN A 21 -20.46 42.37 8.73
CA GLN A 21 -19.34 41.67 9.38
C GLN A 21 -19.47 40.14 9.37
N THR A 22 -20.59 39.58 8.89
CA THR A 22 -20.81 38.12 8.89
C THR A 22 -20.48 37.40 7.58
N SER A 23 -19.97 38.10 6.56
CA SER A 23 -19.67 37.51 5.25
C SER A 23 -18.18 37.50 4.89
N SER A 24 -17.32 37.14 5.84
CA SER A 24 -15.96 36.70 5.53
C SER A 24 -15.57 35.51 6.38
N ALA A 25 -16.40 34.47 6.37
CA ALA A 25 -15.84 33.12 6.45
C ALA A 25 -15.10 32.90 5.13
N SER A 26 -13.85 33.39 5.04
CA SER A 26 -12.93 32.82 4.07
C SER A 26 -12.90 31.34 4.40
N HIS A 27 -13.49 30.49 3.56
CA HIS A 27 -13.16 29.08 3.57
C HIS A 27 -11.64 29.04 3.45
N ASN A 28 -10.96 28.77 4.58
CA ASN A 28 -9.54 28.52 4.57
C ASN A 28 -9.38 27.25 3.74
N ASN A 29 -9.13 27.41 2.44
CA ASN A 29 -8.76 26.34 1.50
C ASN A 29 -7.37 25.76 1.83
N GLN A 30 -6.98 25.83 3.11
CA GLN A 30 -5.69 25.44 3.62
C GLN A 30 -5.77 23.96 4.00
N CYS A 31 -5.21 23.11 3.16
CA CYS A 31 -5.09 21.69 3.45
C CYS A 31 -3.93 21.45 4.40
N ASN A 32 -4.25 21.31 5.70
CA ASN A 32 -3.29 20.87 6.70
C ASN A 32 -3.02 19.36 6.54
N SER A 33 -1.84 18.92 6.97
CA SER A 33 -1.54 17.48 7.00
C SER A 33 -2.34 16.78 8.09
N SER A 34 -2.86 15.60 7.76
CA SER A 34 -3.50 14.68 8.68
C SER A 34 -2.49 13.69 9.27
N SER A 35 -2.93 12.86 10.21
CA SER A 35 -2.09 11.82 10.84
C SER A 35 -2.94 10.61 11.21
N CYS A 36 -2.33 9.42 11.24
CA CYS A 36 -2.99 8.19 11.68
C CYS A 36 -1.98 7.21 12.28
N GLY A 37 -2.05 7.02 13.60
CA GLY A 37 -1.20 6.07 14.32
C GLY A 37 0.30 6.29 14.07
N LYS A 38 0.95 5.29 13.46
CA LYS A 38 2.39 5.33 13.15
C LYS A 38 2.74 6.26 11.98
N ILE A 39 1.75 6.79 11.26
CA ILE A 39 1.95 7.70 10.13
C ILE A 39 1.65 9.13 10.59
N PRO A 40 2.67 9.92 10.99
CA PRO A 40 2.46 11.22 11.62
C PRO A 40 2.09 12.33 10.63
N ILE A 41 2.41 12.14 9.34
CA ILE A 41 2.20 13.15 8.30
C ILE A 41 1.58 12.48 7.08
N ILE A 42 0.30 12.73 6.88
CA ILE A 42 -0.48 12.38 5.71
C ILE A 42 -0.82 13.69 5.01
N SER A 43 -0.29 13.89 3.82
CA SER A 43 -0.46 15.09 3.02
C SER A 43 -0.49 14.72 1.56
N TYR A 44 -0.78 15.70 0.71
CA TYR A 44 -0.87 15.51 -0.73
C TYR A 44 0.31 14.69 -1.30
N PRO A 45 0.05 13.66 -2.14
CA PRO A 45 -1.25 13.33 -2.75
C PRO A 45 -2.18 12.52 -1.84
N PHE A 46 -1.68 11.95 -0.75
CA PHE A 46 -2.49 11.14 0.15
C PHE A 46 -3.51 11.99 0.91
N ARG A 47 -4.61 11.33 1.26
CA ARG A 47 -5.65 11.85 2.13
C ARG A 47 -6.22 10.73 2.96
N LEU A 48 -6.76 11.06 4.12
CA LEU A 48 -7.71 10.20 4.80
C LEU A 48 -9.09 10.36 4.17
N LYS A 49 -9.91 9.31 4.29
CA LYS A 49 -11.31 9.34 3.86
C LYS A 49 -12.11 10.47 4.53
N GLU A 50 -11.74 10.80 5.77
CA GLU A 50 -12.35 11.86 6.57
C GLU A 50 -11.83 13.26 6.23
N ASP A 51 -10.75 13.38 5.45
CA ASP A 51 -10.22 14.69 5.05
C ASP A 51 -11.20 15.43 4.14
N PRO A 52 -11.21 16.78 4.16
CA PRO A 52 -12.05 17.58 3.27
C PRO A 52 -11.87 17.18 1.80
N GLN A 53 -12.96 17.16 1.02
CA GLN A 53 -12.92 16.67 -0.37
C GLN A 53 -11.90 17.37 -1.27
N HIS A 54 -11.59 18.64 -1.00
CA HIS A 54 -10.63 19.43 -1.77
C HIS A 54 -9.16 19.18 -1.37
N CYS A 55 -8.90 18.35 -0.35
CA CYS A 55 -7.57 18.04 0.15
C CYS A 55 -7.13 16.62 -0.25
N GLY A 56 -5.93 16.53 -0.82
CA GLY A 56 -5.40 15.30 -1.39
C GLY A 56 -6.14 14.84 -2.64
N ASP A 57 -5.67 13.73 -3.21
CA ASP A 57 -6.23 13.10 -4.40
C ASP A 57 -7.00 11.84 -3.98
N SER A 58 -8.24 11.69 -4.46
CA SER A 58 -9.09 10.54 -4.15
C SER A 58 -8.50 9.20 -4.58
N SER A 59 -7.58 9.20 -5.55
CA SER A 59 -6.87 8.01 -6.01
C SER A 59 -5.86 7.49 -4.97
N TYR A 60 -5.52 8.32 -3.97
CA TYR A 60 -4.57 8.03 -2.89
C TYR A 60 -5.23 8.06 -1.52
N GLU A 61 -6.53 7.75 -1.48
CA GLU A 61 -7.30 7.71 -0.24
C GLU A 61 -6.84 6.55 0.65
N LEU A 62 -6.57 6.87 1.91
CA LEU A 62 -6.22 5.94 2.97
C LEU A 62 -7.38 5.88 3.98
N VAL A 63 -7.54 4.71 4.59
CA VAL A 63 -8.52 4.49 5.66
C VAL A 63 -7.78 4.43 6.99
N CYS A 64 -8.21 5.22 7.97
CA CYS A 64 -7.66 5.18 9.34
C CYS A 64 -8.65 4.50 10.28
N GLU A 65 -8.35 3.25 10.67
CA GLU A 65 -9.19 2.49 11.60
C GLU A 65 -8.34 2.02 12.78
N ASN A 66 -8.82 2.23 14.01
CA ASN A 66 -8.11 1.82 15.23
C ASN A 66 -6.64 2.27 15.27
N ASN A 67 -6.38 3.54 14.95
CA ASN A 67 -5.03 4.11 14.84
C ASN A 67 -4.12 3.37 13.83
N THR A 68 -4.69 2.76 12.80
CA THR A 68 -3.93 2.04 11.76
C THR A 68 -4.35 2.52 10.38
N ALA A 69 -3.43 3.17 9.67
CA ALA A 69 -3.63 3.58 8.29
C ALA A 69 -3.58 2.35 7.37
N SER A 70 -4.52 2.27 6.44
CA SER A 70 -4.63 1.15 5.50
C SER A 70 -4.95 1.63 4.10
N LEU A 71 -4.45 0.89 3.11
CA LEU A 71 -4.76 1.04 1.68
C LEU A 71 -5.41 -0.26 1.19
N TYR A 72 -6.37 -0.14 0.29
CA TYR A 72 -6.99 -1.29 -0.36
C TYR A 72 -6.46 -1.45 -1.79
N LEU A 73 -6.00 -2.66 -2.13
CA LEU A 73 -5.55 -3.03 -3.48
C LEU A 73 -6.23 -4.35 -3.87
N ASN A 74 -6.89 -4.42 -5.03
CA ASN A 74 -7.67 -5.58 -5.46
C ASN A 74 -8.65 -6.10 -4.38
N SER A 75 -9.30 -5.18 -3.64
CA SER A 75 -10.16 -5.47 -2.47
C SER A 75 -9.45 -6.06 -1.24
N ASN A 76 -8.13 -6.24 -1.28
CA ASN A 76 -7.33 -6.71 -0.15
C ASN A 76 -6.81 -5.51 0.66
N LYS A 77 -6.81 -5.67 1.99
CA LYS A 77 -6.39 -4.63 2.93
C LYS A 77 -4.89 -4.74 3.21
N TYR A 78 -4.19 -3.62 3.08
CA TYR A 78 -2.78 -3.51 3.41
C TYR A 78 -2.58 -2.42 4.45
N HIS A 79 -1.80 -2.68 5.50
CA HIS A 79 -1.42 -1.66 6.46
C HIS A 79 -0.26 -0.82 5.94
N VAL A 80 -0.37 0.49 6.12
CA VAL A 80 0.68 1.43 5.74
C VAL A 80 1.75 1.43 6.82
N GLN A 81 2.98 1.03 6.47
CA GLN A 81 4.13 1.02 7.36
C GLN A 81 4.92 2.33 7.30
N ALA A 82 5.01 2.94 6.12
CA ALA A 82 5.73 4.19 5.92
C ALA A 82 5.25 4.93 4.67
N ILE A 83 5.38 6.25 4.68
CA ILE A 83 5.22 7.12 3.50
C ILE A 83 6.49 7.97 3.41
N ASP A 84 7.29 7.76 2.35
CA ASP A 84 8.51 8.53 2.09
C ASP A 84 8.25 9.56 0.98
N TYR A 85 8.00 10.81 1.37
CA TYR A 85 7.76 11.92 0.44
C TYR A 85 8.98 12.35 -0.36
N LEU A 86 10.19 12.03 0.10
CA LEU A 86 11.42 12.37 -0.64
C LEU A 86 11.66 11.36 -1.76
N LYS A 87 11.37 10.08 -1.51
CA LYS A 87 11.51 8.99 -2.50
C LYS A 87 10.25 8.73 -3.30
N PHE A 88 9.12 9.32 -2.90
CA PHE A 88 7.81 9.09 -3.47
C PHE A 88 7.38 7.62 -3.36
N THR A 89 7.61 6.98 -2.22
CA THR A 89 7.31 5.54 -1.98
C THR A 89 6.48 5.25 -0.74
N ILE A 90 5.47 4.39 -0.87
CA ILE A 90 4.58 3.97 0.23
C ILE A 90 4.89 2.51 0.51
N ARG A 91 5.17 2.20 1.77
CA ARG A 91 5.42 0.83 2.19
C ARG A 91 4.16 0.22 2.78
N LEU A 92 3.81 -0.95 2.27
CA LEU A 92 2.59 -1.68 2.59
C LEU A 92 2.93 -3.08 3.07
N VAL A 93 2.19 -3.56 4.07
CA VAL A 93 2.21 -4.95 4.52
C VAL A 93 0.81 -5.54 4.45
N ASP A 94 0.69 -6.79 4.04
CA ASP A 94 -0.59 -7.51 4.02
C ASP A 94 -1.16 -7.57 5.46
N ALA A 95 -2.38 -7.07 5.63
CA ALA A 95 -3.04 -7.01 6.94
C ALA A 95 -3.39 -8.39 7.53
N ALA A 96 -3.42 -9.44 6.70
CA ALA A 96 -3.71 -10.80 7.13
C ALA A 96 -2.48 -11.52 7.74
N LEU A 97 -1.28 -10.95 7.59
CA LEU A 97 -0.04 -11.55 8.11
C LEU A 97 0.00 -11.52 9.64
N LYS A 98 0.34 -12.68 10.21
CA LYS A 98 0.59 -12.86 11.64
C LYS A 98 2.09 -12.95 11.89
N ASN A 99 2.48 -12.62 13.12
CA ASN A 99 3.84 -12.80 13.61
C ASN A 99 4.10 -14.29 13.95
N ASP A 100 4.08 -15.13 12.91
CA ASP A 100 4.25 -16.57 12.96
C ASP A 100 4.99 -17.01 11.69
N SER A 101 6.04 -17.83 11.83
CA SER A 101 6.97 -18.20 10.77
C SER A 101 6.31 -18.91 9.57
N CYS A 102 5.10 -19.44 9.74
CA CYS A 102 4.31 -20.07 8.68
C CYS A 102 3.09 -19.24 8.23
N SER A 103 3.06 -17.93 8.53
CA SER A 103 2.04 -17.02 8.03
C SER A 103 2.46 -16.42 6.69
N PHE A 104 1.78 -16.78 5.61
CA PHE A 104 2.00 -16.25 4.27
C PHE A 104 0.77 -15.47 3.78
N PRO A 105 0.94 -14.53 2.82
CA PRO A 105 -0.19 -13.87 2.16
C PRO A 105 -1.11 -14.88 1.49
N GLN A 106 -2.39 -14.55 1.39
CA GLN A 106 -3.39 -15.43 0.78
C GLN A 106 -3.63 -15.12 -0.69
N TYR A 107 -3.38 -13.88 -1.10
CA TYR A 107 -3.67 -13.39 -2.44
C TYR A 107 -2.39 -12.93 -3.12
N SER A 108 -2.31 -13.21 -4.42
CA SER A 108 -1.18 -12.75 -5.23
C SER A 108 -1.29 -11.24 -5.44
N LEU A 109 -0.14 -10.58 -5.35
CA LEU A 109 0.03 -9.21 -5.77
C LEU A 109 1.46 -9.06 -6.30
N SER A 110 1.57 -8.85 -7.60
CA SER A 110 2.81 -8.83 -8.34
C SER A 110 2.99 -7.50 -9.10
N GLN A 111 4.15 -7.31 -9.71
CA GLN A 111 4.39 -6.15 -10.57
C GLN A 111 3.42 -6.06 -11.76
N TYR A 112 2.88 -7.19 -12.23
CA TYR A 112 1.99 -7.21 -13.38
C TYR A 112 0.62 -6.60 -13.09
N ASP A 113 0.19 -6.65 -11.82
CA ASP A 113 -1.04 -6.01 -11.34
C ASP A 113 -0.98 -4.47 -11.44
N PHE A 114 0.24 -3.89 -11.51
CA PHE A 114 0.48 -2.46 -11.64
C PHE A 114 0.89 -2.04 -13.07
N GLY A 115 0.85 -2.97 -14.03
CA GLY A 115 1.15 -2.66 -15.44
C GLY A 115 -0.01 -1.98 -16.18
N ASN A 116 -1.24 -2.18 -15.70
CA ASN A 116 -2.43 -1.55 -16.25
C ASN A 116 -2.69 -0.20 -15.54
N TYR A 117 -3.25 0.78 -16.26
CA TYR A 117 -3.56 2.13 -15.73
C TYR A 117 -4.65 2.17 -14.63
N GLU A 118 -4.93 1.04 -13.98
CA GLU A 118 -5.94 0.88 -12.94
C GLU A 118 -5.47 1.47 -11.60
N TYR A 119 -4.18 1.41 -11.32
CA TYR A 119 -3.60 1.96 -10.10
C TYR A 119 -2.81 3.24 -10.36
N PRO A 120 -2.89 4.24 -9.46
CA PRO A 120 -2.03 5.42 -9.53
C PRO A 120 -0.64 5.15 -8.91
N TYR A 121 -0.31 3.88 -8.71
CA TYR A 121 0.93 3.39 -8.12
C TYR A 121 1.76 2.61 -9.14
N SER A 122 3.06 2.54 -8.92
CA SER A 122 3.98 1.73 -9.74
C SER A 122 4.93 0.93 -8.85
N THR A 123 5.36 -0.24 -9.31
CA THR A 123 6.43 -1.03 -8.67
C THR A 123 7.84 -0.55 -9.05
N TYR A 124 7.94 0.50 -9.87
CA TYR A 124 9.20 1.09 -10.29
C TYR A 124 9.31 2.51 -9.76
N ASN A 125 10.53 2.93 -9.41
CA ASN A 125 10.83 4.32 -9.10
C ASN A 125 11.62 4.96 -10.24
N LEU A 126 11.39 6.26 -10.47
CA LEU A 126 12.15 7.05 -11.43
C LEU A 126 13.46 7.51 -10.78
N ASN A 127 14.57 6.90 -11.21
CA ASN A 127 15.89 7.33 -10.77
C ASN A 127 16.28 8.66 -11.47
N LYS A 128 17.22 9.42 -10.87
CA LYS A 128 17.80 10.67 -11.41
C LYS A 128 18.32 10.53 -12.85
N SER A 129 18.70 9.31 -13.25
CA SER A 129 19.18 8.96 -14.59
C SER A 129 18.06 8.62 -15.60
N LYS A 130 16.77 8.79 -15.24
CA LYS A 130 15.57 8.43 -16.03
C LYS A 130 15.37 6.92 -16.26
N TYR A 131 16.14 6.06 -15.60
CA TYR A 131 15.90 4.62 -15.62
C TYR A 131 14.92 4.21 -14.52
N TYR A 132 14.02 3.30 -14.87
CA TYR A 132 13.11 2.66 -13.93
C TYR A 132 13.90 1.65 -13.09
N ALA A 133 13.92 1.84 -11.77
CA ALA A 133 14.49 0.88 -10.83
C ALA A 133 13.36 0.11 -10.16
N GLU A 134 13.46 -1.23 -10.13
CA GLU A 134 12.54 -2.08 -9.38
C GLU A 134 12.62 -1.76 -7.89
N LEU A 135 11.47 -1.55 -7.26
CA LEU A 135 11.37 -1.29 -5.82
C LEU A 135 11.37 -2.58 -5.00
N ASN A 136 10.96 -3.69 -5.60
CA ASN A 136 10.63 -4.90 -4.89
C ASN A 136 11.23 -6.14 -5.54
N TRP A 137 11.62 -7.09 -4.70
CA TRP A 137 11.89 -8.46 -5.10
C TRP A 137 10.59 -9.27 -5.13
N PRO A 138 10.34 -10.06 -6.19
CA PRO A 138 9.24 -11.01 -6.18
C PRO A 138 9.56 -12.18 -5.24
N ILE A 139 8.54 -12.69 -4.56
CA ILE A 139 8.58 -13.93 -3.79
C ILE A 139 7.54 -14.86 -4.42
N THR A 140 8.01 -15.96 -4.99
CA THR A 140 7.17 -16.94 -5.67
C THR A 140 7.02 -18.19 -4.84
N PHE A 141 5.78 -18.62 -4.65
CA PHE A 141 5.44 -19.88 -4.01
C PHE A 141 4.92 -20.86 -5.05
N MET A 142 5.43 -22.08 -4.97
CA MET A 142 5.06 -23.17 -5.86
C MET A 142 4.76 -24.44 -5.10
N ARG A 143 4.02 -25.30 -5.78
CA ARG A 143 3.68 -26.63 -5.32
C ARG A 143 4.07 -27.63 -6.39
N CYS A 144 4.78 -28.68 -5.98
CA CYS A 144 5.25 -29.74 -6.84
C CYS A 144 4.79 -31.11 -6.32
N PRO A 145 4.47 -32.07 -7.21
CA PRO A 145 4.14 -33.44 -6.81
C PRO A 145 5.37 -34.26 -6.37
N TYR A 146 6.56 -33.84 -6.76
CA TYR A 146 7.84 -34.50 -6.47
C TYR A 146 8.84 -33.51 -5.87
N PRO A 147 9.83 -33.98 -5.09
CA PRO A 147 10.82 -33.10 -4.49
C PRO A 147 11.73 -32.48 -5.56
N VAL A 148 11.99 -31.18 -5.43
CA VAL A 148 12.87 -30.41 -6.30
C VAL A 148 14.19 -30.16 -5.58
N ASN A 149 15.27 -30.78 -6.07
CA ASN A 149 16.63 -30.56 -5.56
C ASN A 149 17.33 -29.49 -6.41
N SER A 150 16.93 -28.22 -6.26
CA SER A 150 17.67 -27.11 -6.88
C SER A 150 17.68 -25.88 -5.99
N SER A 151 18.88 -25.37 -5.71
CA SER A 151 19.06 -23.98 -5.26
C SER A 151 18.58 -23.04 -6.38
N PRO A 152 17.85 -21.95 -6.09
CA PRO A 152 17.63 -21.33 -4.77
C PRO A 152 16.23 -21.58 -4.17
N PHE A 153 15.62 -22.74 -4.38
CA PHE A 153 14.30 -23.05 -3.81
C PHE A 153 14.41 -23.51 -2.35
N LEU A 154 13.65 -22.86 -1.47
CA LEU A 154 13.52 -23.27 -0.07
C LEU A 154 12.25 -24.09 0.12
N GLU A 155 12.38 -25.30 0.66
CA GLU A 155 11.24 -26.16 0.97
C GLU A 155 10.46 -25.65 2.20
N THR A 156 9.14 -25.53 2.06
CA THR A 156 8.22 -25.03 3.10
C THR A 156 7.13 -26.04 3.46
N SER A 157 7.26 -27.31 3.06
CA SER A 157 6.24 -28.36 3.23
C SER A 157 5.77 -28.52 4.69
N HIS A 158 6.62 -28.20 5.67
CA HIS A 158 6.29 -28.24 7.10
C HIS A 158 5.25 -27.17 7.52
N CYS A 159 5.13 -26.07 6.77
CA CYS A 159 4.12 -25.03 7.00
C CYS A 159 2.74 -25.39 6.40
N ASP A 160 2.67 -26.35 5.47
CA ASP A 160 1.41 -26.73 4.78
C ASP A 160 0.45 -27.51 5.70
N ASN A 161 0.95 -28.05 6.83
CA ASN A 161 0.16 -28.82 7.80
C ASN A 161 -0.92 -28.00 8.53
N ARG A 162 -0.96 -26.68 8.39
CA ARG A 162 -1.97 -25.83 9.04
C ARG A 162 -3.19 -25.49 8.19
N PHE A 163 -3.18 -25.76 6.88
CA PHE A 163 -4.32 -25.42 6.02
C PHE A 163 -5.39 -26.52 5.91
N TYR A 164 -5.13 -27.73 6.43
CA TYR A 164 -6.05 -28.88 6.29
C TYR A 164 -6.37 -29.63 7.60
N ALA A 165 -6.34 -28.96 8.74
CA ALA A 165 -6.87 -29.50 9.99
C ALA A 165 -8.37 -29.18 10.18
N SER A 166 -9.18 -29.40 9.14
CA SER A 166 -10.62 -29.66 9.30
C SER A 166 -11.17 -30.28 8.02
N ASN A 167 -11.43 -31.59 8.07
CA ASN A 167 -12.31 -32.31 7.14
C ASN A 167 -11.91 -32.39 5.65
N ALA A 168 -10.70 -32.90 5.34
CA ALA A 168 -10.41 -33.42 4.01
C ALA A 168 -9.93 -34.87 4.08
N SER A 169 -10.72 -35.74 3.45
CA SER A 169 -10.42 -37.14 3.18
C SER A 169 -9.02 -37.28 2.57
N TYR A 170 -8.27 -38.27 3.08
CA TYR A 170 -6.92 -38.63 2.68
C TYR A 170 -6.81 -38.82 1.15
N SER A 171 -6.25 -37.83 0.45
CA SER A 171 -5.61 -38.03 -0.86
C SER A 171 -4.10 -38.06 -0.65
N SER A 172 -3.56 -39.26 -0.73
CA SER A 172 -2.20 -39.69 -0.35
C SER A 172 -1.09 -39.28 -1.34
N THR A 173 -1.03 -38.02 -1.77
CA THR A 173 0.15 -37.49 -2.49
C THR A 173 0.77 -36.39 -1.64
N ARG A 174 1.92 -36.66 -1.02
CA ARG A 174 2.73 -35.62 -0.37
C ARG A 174 3.00 -34.53 -1.41
N ARG A 175 2.55 -33.30 -1.14
CA ARG A 175 2.81 -32.15 -2.01
C ARG A 175 3.94 -31.36 -1.40
N TYR A 176 4.97 -31.10 -2.19
CA TYR A 176 6.12 -30.33 -1.77
C TYR A 176 5.86 -28.87 -2.09
N THR A 177 6.01 -27.99 -1.10
CA THR A 177 5.88 -26.55 -1.31
C THR A 177 7.24 -25.90 -1.26
N TYR A 178 7.47 -24.97 -2.17
CA TYR A 178 8.73 -24.24 -2.28
C TYR A 178 8.48 -22.76 -2.39
N VAL A 179 9.44 -21.98 -1.89
CA VAL A 179 9.48 -20.54 -2.04
C VAL A 179 10.81 -20.10 -2.64
N LYS A 180 10.77 -19.11 -3.54
CA LYS A 180 11.94 -18.48 -4.14
C LYS A 180 11.79 -16.97 -4.07
N VAL A 181 12.87 -16.29 -3.69
CA VAL A 181 12.98 -14.84 -3.81
C VAL A 181 13.75 -14.49 -5.08
N GLY A 182 13.33 -13.43 -5.75
CA GLY A 182 13.92 -12.96 -6.99
C GLY A 182 13.26 -13.52 -8.24
N HIS A 183 13.68 -12.99 -9.39
CA HIS A 183 13.10 -13.32 -10.69
C HIS A 183 13.13 -14.82 -10.97
N LEU A 184 12.01 -15.36 -11.42
CA LEU A 184 11.86 -16.76 -11.77
C LEU A 184 12.00 -16.93 -13.29
N ASN A 185 12.93 -17.78 -13.73
CA ASN A 185 13.00 -18.15 -15.15
C ASN A 185 12.04 -19.31 -15.41
N VAL A 186 11.54 -19.41 -16.65
CA VAL A 186 10.70 -20.54 -17.07
C VAL A 186 11.42 -21.88 -16.86
N SER A 187 12.72 -21.92 -17.08
CA SER A 187 13.58 -23.09 -16.83
C SER A 187 13.62 -23.53 -15.36
N ASP A 188 13.29 -22.64 -14.43
CA ASP A 188 13.33 -22.93 -13.00
C ASP A 188 12.08 -23.70 -12.54
N VAL A 189 10.97 -23.61 -13.30
CA VAL A 189 9.72 -24.31 -13.01
C VAL A 189 9.80 -25.71 -13.61
N ARG A 190 9.93 -26.72 -12.75
CA ARG A 190 9.97 -28.13 -13.17
C ARG A 190 8.61 -28.61 -13.65
N ASP A 191 8.62 -29.68 -14.45
CA ASP A 191 7.42 -30.32 -14.94
C ASP A 191 6.45 -30.66 -13.80
N MET A 192 5.16 -30.39 -14.03
CA MET A 192 4.07 -30.61 -13.07
C MET A 192 4.09 -29.71 -11.81
N CYS A 193 5.08 -28.82 -11.65
CA CYS A 193 5.00 -27.80 -10.61
C CYS A 193 4.02 -26.69 -11.02
N SER A 194 3.33 -26.13 -10.04
CA SER A 194 2.40 -25.02 -10.23
C SER A 194 2.78 -23.86 -9.32
N ILE A 195 2.87 -22.66 -9.90
CA ILE A 195 2.95 -21.43 -9.12
C ILE A 195 1.54 -21.10 -8.64
N TYR A 196 1.37 -20.92 -7.33
CA TYR A 196 0.05 -20.64 -6.75
C TYR A 196 -0.04 -19.28 -6.06
N LEU A 197 1.11 -18.65 -5.76
CA LEU A 197 1.15 -17.34 -5.12
C LEU A 197 2.42 -16.59 -5.54
N ILE A 198 2.26 -15.33 -5.92
CA ILE A 198 3.37 -14.39 -6.15
C ILE A 198 3.09 -13.14 -5.33
N VAL A 199 4.06 -12.75 -4.51
CA VAL A 199 4.02 -11.51 -3.71
C VAL A 199 5.32 -10.74 -3.88
N MET A 200 5.44 -9.61 -3.20
CA MET A 200 6.58 -8.71 -3.32
C MET A 200 7.12 -8.32 -1.95
N THR A 201 8.39 -7.95 -1.90
CA THR A 201 9.01 -7.31 -0.73
C THR A 201 10.05 -6.28 -1.14
N SER A 202 10.15 -5.18 -0.41
CA SER A 202 11.23 -4.19 -0.54
C SER A 202 12.39 -4.45 0.43
N TRP A 203 12.43 -5.63 1.06
CA TRP A 203 13.50 -6.00 1.99
C TRP A 203 14.86 -6.02 1.29
N PRO A 204 15.89 -5.39 1.88
CA PRO A 204 17.22 -5.33 1.29
C PRO A 204 18.00 -6.63 1.55
N PHE A 205 17.68 -7.70 0.81
CA PHE A 205 18.43 -8.95 0.89
C PHE A 205 19.91 -8.76 0.57
N LYS A 206 20.78 -9.43 1.34
CA LYS A 206 22.24 -9.42 1.10
C LYS A 206 22.64 -10.43 0.04
N ASP A 207 22.06 -11.62 0.08
CA ASP A 207 22.25 -12.69 -0.90
C ASP A 207 20.91 -13.40 -1.12
N VAL A 208 20.35 -13.26 -2.33
CA VAL A 208 19.06 -13.86 -2.66
C VAL A 208 19.12 -15.36 -2.93
N ASN A 209 20.32 -15.93 -3.07
CA ASN A 209 20.51 -17.35 -3.35
C ASN A 209 20.59 -18.19 -2.07
N ASN A 210 20.76 -17.55 -0.91
CA ASN A 210 20.91 -18.20 0.37
C ASN A 210 20.07 -17.48 1.43
N ILE A 211 18.75 -17.73 1.39
CA ILE A 211 17.79 -17.09 2.28
C ILE A 211 17.14 -18.14 3.19
N SER A 212 17.06 -17.83 4.47
CA SER A 212 16.33 -18.64 5.45
C SER A 212 14.82 -18.37 5.43
N LEU A 213 14.03 -19.33 5.95
CA LEU A 213 12.58 -19.13 6.07
C LEU A 213 12.22 -17.93 6.95
N SER A 214 12.99 -17.69 8.01
CA SER A 214 12.83 -16.54 8.89
C SER A 214 13.09 -15.22 8.18
N GLU A 215 14.04 -15.16 7.26
CA GLU A 215 14.29 -13.96 6.46
C GLU A 215 13.17 -13.71 5.44
N ILE A 216 12.63 -14.76 4.83
CA ILE A 216 11.45 -14.63 3.96
C ILE A 216 10.27 -14.10 4.76
N HIS A 217 9.97 -14.68 5.92
CA HIS A 217 8.88 -14.21 6.77
C HIS A 217 9.10 -12.77 7.27
N GLY A 218 10.32 -12.44 7.70
CA GLY A 218 10.70 -11.08 8.06
C GLY A 218 10.52 -10.09 6.90
N SER A 219 10.84 -10.50 5.67
CA SER A 219 10.65 -9.69 4.47
C SER A 219 9.17 -9.45 4.14
N LEU A 220 8.30 -10.43 4.42
CA LEU A 220 6.85 -10.30 4.24
C LEU A 220 6.27 -9.33 5.27
N ILE A 221 6.70 -9.41 6.54
CA ILE A 221 6.28 -8.48 7.60
C ILE A 221 6.80 -7.06 7.34
N TYR A 222 8.01 -6.92 6.78
CA TYR A 222 8.52 -5.64 6.37
C TYR A 222 7.67 -4.99 5.29
N GLY A 223 7.18 -5.80 4.35
CA GLY A 223 6.28 -5.38 3.29
C GLY A 223 7.00 -5.00 1.99
N PHE A 224 6.28 -4.29 1.13
CA PHE A 224 6.71 -3.88 -0.21
C PHE A 224 6.46 -2.40 -0.44
N ASP A 225 7.24 -1.79 -1.32
CA ASP A 225 7.17 -0.37 -1.64
C ASP A 225 6.47 -0.15 -2.99
N LEU A 226 5.55 0.81 -3.05
CA LEU A 226 4.97 1.30 -4.30
C LEU A 226 5.35 2.77 -4.50
N SER A 227 5.68 3.16 -5.73
CA SER A 227 5.91 4.55 -6.11
C SER A 227 4.61 5.26 -6.46
N TRP A 228 4.49 6.53 -6.07
CA TRP A 228 3.47 7.46 -6.57
C TRP A 228 4.05 8.62 -7.41
N TYR A 229 5.27 8.46 -7.92
CA TYR A 229 5.97 9.54 -8.64
C TYR A 229 5.21 10.00 -9.90
N ALA A 230 4.46 9.11 -10.57
CA ALA A 230 3.71 9.43 -11.79
C ALA A 230 2.75 10.62 -11.63
N VAL A 231 2.17 10.83 -10.44
CA VAL A 231 1.33 11.99 -10.15
C VAL A 231 2.06 13.31 -10.25
N LYS A 232 3.32 13.37 -9.78
CA LYS A 232 4.13 14.60 -9.87
C LYS A 232 4.27 15.05 -11.32
N ILE A 233 4.50 14.10 -12.24
CA ILE A 233 4.65 14.41 -13.68
C ILE A 233 3.32 14.87 -14.28
N SER A 234 2.19 14.22 -13.95
CA SER A 234 0.88 14.58 -14.48
C SER A 234 0.45 16.00 -14.08
N TYR A 235 0.78 16.42 -12.85
CA TYR A 235 0.50 17.77 -12.36
C TYR A 235 1.42 18.81 -13.02
N CYS A 236 2.70 18.49 -13.24
CA CYS A 236 3.59 19.36 -14.03
C CYS A 236 3.09 19.58 -15.47
N LYS A 237 2.31 18.66 -16.04
CA LYS A 237 1.71 18.81 -17.37
C LYS A 237 0.42 19.64 -17.37
N LYS A 238 -0.37 19.63 -16.29
CA LYS A 238 -1.63 20.41 -16.17
C LYS A 238 -1.42 21.90 -15.88
N ASN A 239 -0.25 22.29 -15.38
CA ASN A 239 0.08 23.68 -15.05
C ASN A 239 0.92 24.38 -16.15
N LYS A 240 0.77 23.98 -17.41
CA LYS A 240 1.28 24.69 -18.59
C LYS A 240 0.10 25.16 -19.44
#